data_AF-R6EKP7-F1
#
_entry.id   AF-R6EKP7-F1
#
_cell.length_a   1.000
_cell.length_b   1.000
_cell.length_c   1.000
_cell.angle_alpha   90.00
_cell.angle_beta   90.00
_cell.angle_gamma   90.00
#
_symmetry.space_group_name_H-M   'P 1'
#
loop_
_entity.id
_entity.type
_entity.pdbx_description
1 polymer ?
#
loop_
_entity_poly.entity_id
_entity_poly.type
_entity_poly.pdbx_seq_one_letter_code
_entity_poly.pdbx_strand_id
1 'polypeptide(L)'
;MKPFAFKKDILKKTVPVIILFGILFTADYFVIGPFIPEVAADYERGISAAYFIASLTYGGVVEEILMRWFLMSLLAWILVLIFARKTEKTELPDWIFIAANIIAALLFAAGHLPATMAFFGRISPLILVRCFVLNGGFALIFGRFYRKYGIQYAMLAHFGLHLISKLILLAVI
;
A
#
# COMPACT_ATOMS: atom_id res chain seq x y z
N MET A 1 16.59 -8.15 -10.79
CA MET A 1 15.22 -8.37 -10.27
C MET A 1 15.10 -9.78 -9.73
N LYS A 2 14.25 -10.03 -8.72
CA LYS A 2 13.99 -11.41 -8.25
C LYS A 2 13.10 -12.15 -9.25
N PRO A 3 13.21 -13.48 -9.39
CA PRO A 3 12.32 -14.25 -10.26
C PRO A 3 10.86 -14.06 -9.88
N PHE A 4 9.99 -13.96 -10.88
CA PHE A 4 8.54 -13.90 -10.68
C PHE A 4 8.01 -15.31 -10.39
N ALA A 5 8.15 -15.74 -9.14
CA ALA A 5 7.69 -17.04 -8.67
C ALA A 5 7.34 -17.00 -7.18
N PHE A 6 6.32 -17.76 -6.78
CA PHE A 6 5.97 -17.96 -5.38
C PHE A 6 6.73 -19.17 -4.82
N LYS A 7 7.32 -18.99 -3.64
CA LYS A 7 8.03 -20.03 -2.90
C LYS A 7 7.30 -20.32 -1.59
N LYS A 8 7.11 -21.60 -1.29
CA LYS A 8 6.32 -22.06 -0.14
C LYS A 8 6.84 -21.53 1.20
N ASP A 9 8.16 -21.44 1.37
CA ASP A 9 8.81 -20.94 2.58
C ASP A 9 8.59 -19.43 2.78
N ILE A 10 8.56 -18.65 1.70
CA ILE A 10 8.27 -17.22 1.75
C ILE A 10 6.77 -17.02 2.01
N LEU A 11 5.89 -17.76 1.33
CA LEU A 11 4.44 -17.70 1.55
C LEU A 11 4.07 -17.93 3.03
N LYS A 12 4.67 -18.93 3.68
CA LYS A 12 4.47 -19.19 5.11
C LYS A 12 4.80 -17.99 6.01
N LYS A 13 5.75 -17.15 5.59
CA LYS A 13 6.16 -15.93 6.32
C LYS A 13 5.29 -14.74 5.97
N THR A 14 4.82 -14.62 4.73
CA THR A 14 4.06 -13.46 4.29
C THR A 14 2.57 -13.56 4.62
N VAL A 15 1.96 -14.74 4.52
CA VAL A 15 0.50 -14.90 4.74
C VAL A 15 0.03 -14.39 6.10
N PRO A 16 0.68 -14.69 7.24
CA PRO A 16 0.25 -14.15 8.54
C PRO A 16 0.30 -12.61 8.60
N VAL A 17 1.30 -12.00 7.98
CA VAL A 17 1.45 -10.54 7.91
C VAL A 17 0.33 -9.93 7.07
N ILE A 18 -0.05 -10.59 5.97
CA ILE A 18 -1.15 -10.15 5.10
C ILE A 18 -2.48 -10.21 5.83
N ILE A 19 -2.73 -11.27 6.60
CA ILE A 19 -3.93 -11.39 7.45
C ILE A 19 -3.98 -10.27 8.46
N LEU A 20 -2.88 -10.04 9.17
CA LEU A 20 -2.77 -8.93 10.11
C LEU A 20 -3.05 -7.58 9.44
N PHE A 21 -2.54 -7.36 8.23
CA PHE A 21 -2.77 -6.11 7.50
C PHE A 21 -4.22 -5.91 7.09
N GLY A 22 -4.90 -6.96 6.63
CA GLY A 22 -6.33 -6.90 6.37
C GLY A 22 -7.12 -6.50 7.61
N ILE A 23 -6.83 -7.11 8.76
CA ILE A 23 -7.47 -6.78 10.05
C ILE A 23 -7.19 -5.33 10.45
N LEU A 24 -5.92 -4.90 10.40
CA LEU A 24 -5.53 -3.53 10.74
C LEU A 24 -6.14 -2.50 9.79
N PHE A 25 -6.30 -2.83 8.50
CA PHE A 25 -6.95 -1.94 7.54
C PHE A 25 -8.45 -1.82 7.85
N THR A 26 -9.12 -2.90 8.25
CA THR A 26 -10.52 -2.86 8.69
C THR A 26 -10.71 -2.11 10.00
N ALA A 27 -9.68 -1.97 10.84
CA ALA A 27 -9.76 -1.19 12.08
C ALA A 27 -10.18 0.27 11.84
N ASP A 28 -10.00 0.80 10.63
CA ASP A 28 -10.53 2.11 10.25
C ASP A 28 -12.03 2.23 10.51
N TYR A 29 -12.82 1.22 10.13
CA TYR A 29 -14.28 1.19 10.34
C TYR A 29 -14.67 1.29 11.82
N PHE A 30 -13.93 0.63 12.70
CA PHE A 30 -14.25 0.58 14.13
C PHE A 30 -13.65 1.75 14.93
N VAL A 31 -12.50 2.29 14.49
CA VAL A 31 -11.68 3.19 15.31
C VAL A 31 -11.68 4.62 14.79
N ILE A 32 -11.60 4.85 13.48
CA ILE A 32 -11.45 6.21 12.91
C ILE A 32 -12.75 6.65 12.24
N GLY A 33 -13.39 5.77 11.47
CA GLY A 33 -14.62 6.01 10.73
C GLY A 33 -15.74 6.64 11.55
N PRO A 34 -16.03 6.19 12.79
CA PRO A 34 -17.11 6.76 13.60
C PRO A 34 -16.88 8.24 13.98
N PHE A 35 -15.63 8.71 13.95
CA PHE A 35 -15.28 10.10 14.25
C PHE A 35 -15.27 11.01 13.01
N ILE A 36 -15.49 10.46 11.81
CA ILE A 36 -15.53 11.20 10.56
C ILE A 36 -16.87 10.91 9.85
N PRO A 37 -17.87 11.81 9.92
CA PRO A 37 -19.20 11.58 9.35
C PRO A 37 -19.18 11.15 7.88
N GLU A 38 -18.27 11.71 7.09
CA GLU A 38 -18.12 11.37 5.66
C GLU A 38 -17.63 9.94 5.43
N VAL A 39 -16.80 9.41 6.35
CA VAL A 39 -16.30 8.03 6.29
C VAL A 39 -17.35 7.06 6.82
N ALA A 40 -18.04 7.40 7.91
CA ALA A 40 -19.16 6.60 8.41
C ALA A 40 -20.25 6.41 7.34
N ALA A 41 -20.63 7.51 6.67
CA ALA A 41 -21.60 7.47 5.56
C ALA A 41 -21.08 6.71 4.32
N ASP A 42 -19.77 6.59 4.13
CA ASP A 42 -19.19 5.75 3.07
C ASP A 42 -19.33 4.26 3.40
N TYR A 43 -19.13 3.88 4.66
CA TYR A 43 -19.34 2.51 5.11
C TYR A 43 -20.82 2.08 5.05
N GLU A 44 -21.76 2.97 5.37
CA GLU A 44 -23.20 2.69 5.25
C GLU A 44 -23.65 2.44 3.81
N ARG A 45 -22.93 2.97 2.81
CA ARG A 45 -23.20 2.69 1.39
C ARG A 45 -22.87 1.25 0.98
N GLY A 46 -22.16 0.50 1.82
CA GLY A 46 -21.77 -0.88 1.57
C GLY A 46 -20.70 -1.03 0.49
N ILE A 47 -20.36 -2.28 0.18
CA ILE A 47 -19.33 -2.64 -0.80
C ILE A 47 -19.99 -3.19 -2.07
N SER A 48 -19.89 -2.44 -3.16
CA SER A 48 -20.34 -2.95 -4.48
C SER A 48 -19.35 -3.99 -5.03
N ALA A 49 -19.86 -4.91 -5.86
CA ALA A 49 -19.01 -5.91 -6.53
C ALA A 49 -17.92 -5.26 -7.40
N ALA A 50 -18.25 -4.15 -8.08
CA ALA A 50 -17.28 -3.40 -8.89
C ALA A 50 -16.16 -2.82 -8.03
N TYR A 51 -16.49 -2.20 -6.88
CA TYR A 51 -15.51 -1.66 -5.95
C TYR A 51 -14.64 -2.76 -5.34
N PHE A 52 -15.25 -3.89 -4.96
CA PHE A 52 -14.52 -5.07 -4.47
C PHE A 52 -13.47 -5.52 -5.47
N ILE A 53 -13.87 -5.77 -6.73
CA ILE A 53 -12.98 -6.23 -7.80
C ILE A 53 -11.89 -5.20 -8.10
N ALA A 54 -12.26 -3.91 -8.21
CA ALA A 54 -11.30 -2.84 -8.46
C ALA A 54 -10.25 -2.73 -7.35
N SER A 55 -10.65 -2.90 -6.09
CA SER A 55 -9.71 -2.87 -4.95
C SER A 55 -8.68 -4.01 -5.02
N LEU A 56 -9.08 -5.17 -5.53
CA LEU A 56 -8.19 -6.32 -5.70
C LEU A 56 -7.25 -6.16 -6.90
N THR A 57 -7.78 -5.70 -8.04
CA THR A 57 -7.01 -5.64 -9.29
C THR A 57 -6.23 -4.35 -9.41
N TYR A 58 -6.90 -3.19 -9.33
CA TYR A 58 -6.25 -1.90 -9.42
C TYR A 58 -5.39 -1.65 -8.17
N GLY A 59 -5.99 -1.76 -6.99
CA GLY A 59 -5.27 -1.59 -5.71
C GLY A 59 -4.16 -2.62 -5.54
N GLY A 60 -4.51 -3.90 -5.59
CA GLY A 60 -3.55 -4.98 -5.33
C GLY A 60 -2.46 -5.19 -6.40
N VAL A 61 -2.66 -4.77 -7.65
CA VAL A 61 -1.72 -5.05 -8.76
C VAL A 61 -1.22 -3.79 -9.45
N VAL A 62 -2.13 -2.95 -9.96
CA VAL A 62 -1.75 -1.78 -10.77
C VAL A 62 -0.95 -0.79 -9.94
N GLU A 63 -1.39 -0.49 -8.72
CA GLU A 63 -0.66 0.40 -7.83
C GLU A 63 0.73 -0.12 -7.48
N GLU A 64 0.92 -1.44 -7.34
CA GLU A 64 2.26 -2.00 -7.11
C GLU A 64 3.18 -1.84 -8.32
N ILE A 65 2.65 -1.94 -9.54
CA ILE A 65 3.43 -1.68 -10.75
C ILE A 65 3.85 -0.21 -10.79
N LEU A 66 2.91 0.72 -10.59
CA LEU A 66 3.18 2.15 -10.63
C LEU A 66 4.15 2.58 -9.53
N MET A 67 3.91 2.12 -8.31
CA MET A 67 4.62 2.60 -7.14
C MET A 67 5.96 1.90 -6.93
N ARG A 68 6.01 0.57 -7.09
CA ARG A 68 7.20 -0.20 -6.70
C ARG A 68 8.07 -0.44 -7.91
N TRP A 69 7.49 -0.97 -8.98
CA TRP A 69 8.26 -1.26 -10.19
C TRP A 69 8.74 0.03 -10.86
N PHE A 70 7.87 1.01 -11.04
CA PHE A 70 8.23 2.27 -11.68
C PHE A 70 8.78 3.31 -10.69
N LEU A 71 7.95 3.92 -9.84
CA LEU A 71 8.34 5.11 -9.07
C LEU A 71 9.48 4.85 -8.08
N MET A 72 9.38 3.81 -7.25
CA MET A 72 10.39 3.52 -6.24
C MET A 72 11.74 3.14 -6.89
N SER A 73 11.72 2.40 -8.00
CA SER A 73 12.93 2.09 -8.77
C SER A 73 13.55 3.34 -9.38
N LEU A 74 12.74 4.24 -9.95
CA LEU A 74 13.18 5.51 -10.50
C LEU A 74 13.82 6.38 -9.41
N LEU A 75 13.18 6.50 -8.25
CA LEU A 75 13.71 7.24 -7.10
C LEU A 75 15.03 6.64 -6.61
N ALA A 76 15.11 5.32 -6.46
CA ALA A 76 16.35 4.65 -6.07
C ALA A 76 17.48 4.89 -7.08
N TRP A 77 17.17 4.84 -8.38
CA TRP A 77 18.12 5.14 -9.44
C TRP A 77 18.62 6.59 -9.39
N ILE A 78 17.72 7.57 -9.23
CA ILE A 78 18.09 8.99 -9.07
C ILE A 78 18.99 9.19 -7.86
N LEU A 79 18.63 8.61 -6.70
CA LEU A 79 19.44 8.69 -5.49
C LEU A 79 20.84 8.07 -5.67
N VAL A 80 20.94 6.97 -6.43
CA VAL A 80 22.26 6.40 -6.79
C VAL A 80 23.07 7.38 -7.62
N LEU A 81 22.48 8.01 -8.64
CA LEU A 81 23.19 8.96 -9.51
C LEU A 81 23.73 10.17 -8.74
N ILE A 82 22.97 10.66 -7.76
CA ILE A 82 23.33 11.85 -6.97
C ILE A 82 24.36 11.50 -5.89
N PHE A 83 24.14 10.42 -5.14
CA PHE A 83 24.85 10.18 -3.88
C PHE A 83 25.81 8.98 -3.89
N ALA A 84 25.68 8.05 -4.84
CA ALA A 84 26.39 6.78 -4.82
C ALA A 84 27.03 6.39 -6.16
N ARG A 85 27.25 7.36 -7.05
CA ARG A 85 27.79 7.11 -8.40
C ARG A 85 29.21 6.51 -8.42
N LYS A 86 30.02 6.80 -7.39
CA LYS A 86 31.41 6.32 -7.26
C LYS A 86 31.55 5.06 -6.41
N THR A 87 30.47 4.51 -5.89
CA THR A 87 30.53 3.29 -5.08
C THR A 87 30.63 2.09 -6.02
N GLU A 88 31.74 1.35 -5.97
CA GLU A 88 31.92 0.04 -6.64
C GLU A 88 31.08 -1.07 -5.99
N LYS A 89 29.88 -0.74 -5.51
CA LYS A 89 29.01 -1.72 -4.86
C LYS A 89 28.22 -2.45 -5.93
N THR A 90 28.34 -3.78 -5.92
CA THR A 90 27.49 -4.69 -6.68
C THR A 90 26.03 -4.66 -6.22
N GLU A 91 25.75 -4.12 -5.03
CA GLU A 91 24.42 -4.03 -4.44
C GLU A 91 24.00 -2.59 -4.10
N LEU A 92 22.70 -2.31 -4.25
CA LEU A 92 22.07 -1.03 -3.88
C LEU A 92 22.21 -0.79 -2.36
N PRO A 93 22.77 0.35 -1.92
CA PRO A 93 22.85 0.71 -0.50
C PRO A 93 21.47 0.72 0.19
N ASP A 94 21.41 0.16 1.40
CA ASP A 94 20.14 0.03 2.15
C ASP A 94 19.46 1.37 2.42
N TRP A 95 20.23 2.41 2.74
CA TRP A 95 19.69 3.74 3.02
C TRP A 95 19.03 4.36 1.78
N ILE A 96 19.56 4.11 0.57
CA ILE A 96 18.95 4.58 -0.69
C ILE A 96 17.61 3.91 -0.89
N PHE A 97 17.56 2.59 -0.69
CA PHE A 97 16.31 1.85 -0.78
C PHE A 97 15.29 2.36 0.26
N ILE A 98 15.70 2.55 1.51
CA ILE A 98 14.83 3.06 2.57
C ILE A 98 14.29 4.45 2.21
N ALA A 99 15.15 5.36 1.75
CA ALA A 99 14.76 6.70 1.34
C ALA A 99 13.78 6.66 0.15
N ALA A 100 14.08 5.90 -0.90
CA ALA A 100 13.19 5.74 -2.05
C ALA A 100 11.83 5.16 -1.65
N ASN A 101 11.80 4.19 -0.73
CA ASN A 101 10.56 3.60 -0.23
C ASN A 101 9.73 4.59 0.59
N ILE A 102 10.36 5.39 1.46
CA ILE A 102 9.67 6.43 2.24
C ILE A 102 9.08 7.48 1.29
N ILE A 103 9.86 7.99 0.35
CA ILE A 103 9.40 8.99 -0.61
C ILE A 103 8.25 8.42 -1.47
N ALA A 104 8.40 7.19 -1.98
CA ALA A 104 7.33 6.54 -2.75
C ALA A 104 6.05 6.34 -1.94
N ALA A 105 6.15 5.96 -0.66
CA ALA A 105 4.98 5.79 0.22
C ALA A 105 4.27 7.13 0.51
N LEU A 106 5.03 8.22 0.70
CA LEU A 106 4.46 9.55 0.87
C LEU A 106 3.79 10.06 -0.40
N LEU A 107 4.41 9.84 -1.57
CA LEU A 107 3.82 10.19 -2.87
C LEU A 107 2.59 9.34 -3.19
N PHE A 108 2.59 8.07 -2.80
CA PHE A 108 1.42 7.19 -2.91
C PHE A 108 0.23 7.71 -2.10
N ALA A 109 0.47 8.05 -0.84
CA ALA A 109 -0.54 8.67 0.01
C ALA A 109 -1.03 10.02 -0.56
N ALA A 110 -0.11 10.88 -1.01
CA ALA A 110 -0.46 12.15 -1.63
C ALA A 110 -1.28 11.95 -2.93
N GLY A 111 -0.97 10.93 -3.72
CA GLY A 111 -1.71 10.55 -4.92
C GLY A 111 -3.16 10.16 -4.66
N HIS A 112 -3.50 9.80 -3.43
CA HIS A 112 -4.89 9.50 -3.02
C HIS A 112 -5.68 10.76 -2.63
N LEU A 113 -5.05 11.92 -2.45
CA LEU A 113 -5.74 13.14 -2.02
C LEU A 113 -6.80 13.62 -3.03
N PRO A 114 -6.59 13.61 -4.36
CA PRO A 114 -7.63 14.00 -5.31
C PRO A 114 -8.89 13.12 -5.21
N ALA A 115 -8.71 11.79 -5.12
CA ALA A 115 -9.84 10.87 -4.94
C ALA A 115 -10.50 11.07 -3.57
N THR A 116 -9.71 11.25 -2.51
CA THR A 116 -10.22 11.53 -1.15
C THR A 116 -11.08 12.79 -1.12
N MET A 117 -10.63 13.87 -1.78
CA MET A 117 -11.40 15.11 -1.93
C MET A 117 -12.70 14.87 -2.71
N ALA A 118 -12.64 14.10 -3.80
CA ALA A 118 -13.82 13.80 -4.61
C ALA A 118 -14.86 12.96 -3.84
N PHE A 119 -14.43 12.02 -2.98
CA PHE A 119 -15.32 11.17 -2.20
C PHE A 119 -15.92 11.87 -0.98
N PHE A 120 -15.14 12.68 -0.26
CA PHE A 120 -15.59 13.29 1.01
C PHE A 120 -15.94 14.79 0.90
N GLY A 121 -15.72 15.42 -0.25
CA GLY A 121 -16.01 16.84 -0.50
C GLY A 121 -15.07 17.84 0.22
N ARG A 122 -14.28 17.39 1.19
CA ARG A 122 -13.27 18.17 1.90
C ARG A 122 -12.14 17.29 2.43
N ILE A 123 -10.99 17.89 2.68
CA ILE A 123 -9.87 17.23 3.38
C ILE A 123 -9.69 17.93 4.75
N SER A 124 -10.28 17.35 5.79
CA SER A 124 -10.01 17.75 7.17
C SER A 124 -8.64 17.23 7.64
N PRO A 125 -8.04 17.77 8.72
CA PRO A 125 -6.80 17.24 9.28
C PRO A 125 -6.89 15.74 9.61
N LEU A 126 -8.02 15.28 10.13
CA LEU A 126 -8.21 13.86 10.47
C LEU A 126 -8.33 12.98 9.21
N ILE A 127 -9.02 13.45 8.16
CA ILE A 127 -9.09 12.76 6.87
C ILE A 127 -7.69 12.70 6.21
N LEU A 128 -6.90 13.78 6.33
CA LEU A 128 -5.53 13.82 5.82
C LEU A 128 -4.65 12.77 6.52
N VAL A 129 -4.67 12.74 7.86
CA VAL A 129 -3.92 11.75 8.64
C VAL A 129 -4.37 10.33 8.29
N ARG A 130 -5.69 10.08 8.25
CA ARG A 130 -6.25 8.78 7.84
C ARG A 130 -5.74 8.36 6.46
N CYS A 131 -5.78 9.26 5.48
CA CYS A 131 -5.30 8.99 4.12
C CYS A 131 -3.81 8.60 4.11
N PHE A 132 -2.96 9.32 4.84
CA PHE A 132 -1.53 9.01 4.91
C PHE A 132 -1.22 7.72 5.68
N VAL A 133 -1.97 7.42 6.73
CA VAL A 133 -1.81 6.18 7.50
C VAL A 133 -2.24 4.96 6.68
N LEU A 134 -3.43 4.99 6.09
CA LEU A 134 -3.99 3.85 5.35
C LEU A 134 -3.30 3.60 4.02
N ASN A 135 -2.79 4.63 3.35
CA ASN A 135 -2.08 4.46 2.08
C ASN A 135 -0.57 4.37 2.31
N GLY A 136 0.01 5.34 3.00
CA GLY A 136 1.46 5.43 3.21
C GLY A 136 2.00 4.38 4.18
N GLY A 137 1.30 4.12 5.28
CA GLY A 137 1.75 3.17 6.31
C GLY A 137 1.95 1.75 5.77
N PHE A 138 0.92 1.21 5.11
CA PHE A 138 1.02 -0.10 4.46
C PHE A 138 1.98 -0.07 3.26
N ALA A 139 2.04 1.05 2.53
CA ALA A 139 2.94 1.19 1.39
C ALA A 139 4.42 1.00 1.74
N LEU A 140 4.85 1.44 2.92
CA LEU A 140 6.20 1.21 3.43
C LEU A 140 6.50 -0.29 3.52
N ILE A 141 5.53 -1.10 3.98
CA ILE A 141 5.74 -2.54 4.12
C ILE A 141 5.72 -3.24 2.77
N PHE A 142 4.84 -2.83 1.86
CA PHE A 142 4.83 -3.38 0.49
C PHE A 142 6.16 -3.13 -0.23
N GLY A 143 6.77 -1.95 -0.05
CA GLY A 143 8.12 -1.70 -0.58
C GLY A 143 9.19 -2.60 0.05
N ARG A 144 9.08 -2.93 1.34
CA ARG A 144 9.96 -3.93 1.98
C ARG A 144 9.76 -5.33 1.38
N PHE A 145 8.52 -5.73 1.08
CA PHE A 145 8.22 -7.00 0.40
C PHE A 145 8.79 -7.00 -1.02
N TYR A 146 8.66 -5.90 -1.76
CA TYR A 146 9.23 -5.74 -3.09
C TYR A 146 10.75 -5.96 -3.08
N ARG A 147 11.48 -5.31 -2.17
CA ARG A 147 12.95 -5.48 -2.06
C ARG A 147 13.35 -6.87 -1.57
N LYS A 148 12.65 -7.40 -0.57
CA LYS A 148 13.05 -8.64 0.12
C LYS A 148 12.60 -9.89 -0.60
N TYR A 149 11.45 -9.89 -1.28
CA TYR A 149 10.85 -11.09 -1.85
C TYR A 149 10.49 -10.95 -3.33
N GLY A 150 10.24 -9.74 -3.82
CA GLY A 150 9.92 -9.45 -5.22
C GLY A 150 8.53 -8.83 -5.36
N ILE A 151 8.22 -8.32 -6.56
CA ILE A 151 6.97 -7.58 -6.83
C ILE A 151 5.72 -8.44 -6.61
N GLN A 152 5.78 -9.73 -6.93
CA GLN A 152 4.67 -10.66 -6.75
C GLN A 152 4.24 -10.78 -5.28
N TYR A 153 5.16 -10.58 -4.33
CA TYR A 153 4.83 -10.61 -2.90
C TYR A 153 4.29 -9.26 -2.42
N ALA A 154 4.75 -8.15 -2.98
CA ALA A 154 4.15 -6.84 -2.73
C ALA A 154 2.69 -6.82 -3.24
N MET A 155 2.47 -7.32 -4.46
CA MET A 155 1.14 -7.54 -5.05
C MET A 155 0.28 -8.45 -4.20
N LEU A 156 0.79 -9.63 -3.82
CA LEU A 156 0.06 -10.56 -2.97
C LEU A 156 -0.32 -9.92 -1.62
N ALA A 157 0.58 -9.11 -1.04
CA ALA A 157 0.31 -8.46 0.24
C ALA A 157 -0.73 -7.36 0.14
N HIS A 158 -0.66 -6.53 -0.90
CA HIS A 158 -1.62 -5.47 -1.11
C HIS A 158 -2.99 -6.03 -1.53
N PHE A 159 -3.01 -6.96 -2.48
CA PHE A 159 -4.20 -7.74 -2.84
C PHE A 159 -4.84 -8.38 -1.61
N GLY A 160 -4.04 -9.06 -0.77
CA GLY A 160 -4.54 -9.75 0.41
C GLY A 160 -5.04 -8.80 1.49
N LEU A 161 -4.43 -7.61 1.66
CA LEU A 161 -4.96 -6.55 2.49
C LEU A 161 -6.38 -6.17 2.05
N HIS A 162 -6.58 -5.94 0.74
CA HIS A 162 -7.92 -5.65 0.22
C HIS A 162 -8.86 -6.84 0.41
N LEU A 163 -8.48 -8.04 -0.01
CA LEU A 163 -9.34 -9.22 0.11
C LEU A 163 -9.83 -9.43 1.54
N ILE A 164 -8.92 -9.48 2.51
CA ILE A 164 -9.27 -9.77 3.90
C ILE A 164 -10.08 -8.63 4.49
N SER A 165 -9.67 -7.36 4.26
CA SER A 165 -10.41 -6.24 4.81
C SER A 165 -11.84 -6.15 4.28
N LYS A 166 -12.06 -6.42 2.98
CA LYS A 166 -13.38 -6.34 2.36
C LYS A 166 -14.25 -7.52 2.76
N LEU A 167 -13.69 -8.71 2.94
CA LEU A 167 -14.44 -9.85 3.48
C LEU A 167 -14.91 -9.60 4.92
N ILE A 168 -14.07 -9.01 5.78
CA ILE A 168 -14.48 -8.65 7.14
C ILE A 168 -15.57 -7.57 7.08
N LEU A 169 -15.36 -6.52 6.27
CA LEU A 169 -16.34 -5.43 6.14
C LEU A 169 -17.70 -5.92 5.64
N LEU A 170 -17.75 -6.76 4.59
CA LEU A 170 -18.99 -7.37 4.09
C LEU A 170 -19.76 -8.18 5.14
N ALA A 171 -19.11 -8.63 6.21
CA ALA A 171 -19.76 -9.36 7.29
C ALA A 171 -20.28 -8.45 8.42
N VAL A 172 -19.86 -7.18 8.47
CA VAL A 172 -20.16 -6.27 9.59
C VAL A 172 -20.86 -4.96 9.19
N ILE A 173 -20.91 -4.61 7.90
CA ILE A 173 -21.63 -3.44 7.37
C ILE A 173 -22.92 -3.83 6.66
#